data_AF-A0A150QBP8-F1
#
_entry.id   AF-A0A150QBP8-F1
#
_cell.length_a   1.000
_cell.length_b   1.000
_cell.length_c   1.000
_cell.angle_alpha   90.00
_cell.angle_beta   90.00
_cell.angle_gamma   90.00
#
_symmetry.space_group_name_H-M   'P 1'
#
loop_
_entity.id
_entity.type
_entity.pdbx_description
1 polymer ?
#
loop_
_entity_poly.entity_id
_entity_poly.type
_entity_poly.pdbx_seq_one_letter_code
_entity_poly.pdbx_strand_id
1 'polypeptide(L)'
;MTSEMVRMLLHSRGAVALRRAAGAMVIAALAGTSMLVGCGGADDSLALVGGEKIDATAIDRDPLAVLPSGAVMLGYLDAAALFASGLGAEVNQIVASLLPLGPESNFVPSRDVVKVYGGLYAMQGADFCAVMQGNFDVDAIRRAADARTVTVIGAPLVKTRYADNDLFTAGNVGFVVLTPHTILTGNETGMRRALDRLRFSKLQRSVPSWMVELLNTKNASFAVAGDLTSQPAVASAAGQLPFLSGLQYVRVIGNFQPPGVNFAGALTYTDPQSAANGAVALRNLEQIARIATLLSSWGFGYGSVPPMQVAQRESDVAFTLPLGEGIVRMLLRTAAETARSAALVR
;
A
#
# COMPACT_ATOMS: atom_id res chain seq x y z
N MET A 1 18.19 28.03 -8.64
CA MET A 1 18.60 26.81 -9.38
C MET A 1 18.24 25.50 -8.68
N THR A 2 18.11 25.46 -7.34
CA THR A 2 17.71 24.27 -6.55
C THR A 2 16.22 23.91 -6.63
N SER A 3 15.34 24.89 -6.82
CA SER A 3 13.89 24.64 -6.94
C SER A 3 13.51 23.97 -8.26
N GLU A 4 14.23 24.18 -9.36
CA GLU A 4 13.87 23.60 -10.65
C GLU A 4 14.32 22.14 -10.78
N MET A 5 15.47 21.75 -10.25
CA MET A 5 15.97 20.37 -10.35
C MET A 5 15.12 19.40 -9.50
N VAL A 6 14.70 19.85 -8.31
CA VAL A 6 13.72 19.14 -7.47
C VAL A 6 12.36 19.12 -8.17
N ARG A 7 11.91 20.23 -8.76
CA ARG A 7 10.65 20.25 -9.53
C ARG A 7 10.70 19.35 -10.78
N MET A 8 11.85 19.22 -11.43
CA MET A 8 12.06 18.40 -12.64
C MET A 8 12.11 16.89 -12.32
N LEU A 9 12.70 16.51 -11.17
CA LEU A 9 12.56 15.16 -10.59
C LEU A 9 11.14 14.89 -10.06
N LEU A 10 10.39 15.95 -9.72
CA LEU A 10 9.04 15.84 -9.14
C LEU A 10 7.86 16.05 -10.11
N HIS A 11 8.04 16.45 -11.38
CA HIS A 11 6.93 16.83 -12.28
C HIS A 11 6.91 16.10 -13.64
N SER A 12 7.69 15.04 -13.84
CA SER A 12 7.60 14.26 -15.08
C SER A 12 6.34 13.38 -15.09
N ARG A 13 5.63 13.34 -16.22
CA ARG A 13 4.40 12.53 -16.42
C ARG A 13 4.59 11.01 -16.17
N GLY A 14 5.83 10.50 -16.20
CA GLY A 14 6.13 9.10 -15.87
C GLY A 14 6.40 8.84 -14.37
N ALA A 15 6.91 9.84 -13.64
CA ALA A 15 7.03 9.79 -12.19
C ALA A 15 5.65 9.77 -11.50
N VAL A 16 4.59 10.19 -12.18
CA VAL A 16 3.21 10.06 -11.70
C VAL A 16 2.80 8.59 -11.56
N ALA A 17 3.19 7.70 -12.48
CA ALA A 17 2.85 6.27 -12.41
C ALA A 17 3.61 5.56 -11.27
N LEU A 18 4.90 5.86 -11.08
CA LEU A 18 5.67 5.26 -10.00
C LEU A 18 5.39 5.89 -8.63
N ARG A 19 4.99 7.17 -8.58
CA ARG A 19 4.44 7.80 -7.37
C ARG A 19 3.07 7.28 -7.02
N ARG A 20 2.24 6.99 -8.02
CA ARG A 20 0.98 6.28 -7.80
C ARG A 20 1.27 4.89 -7.26
N ALA A 21 2.27 4.16 -7.73
CA ALA A 21 2.63 2.83 -7.23
C ALA A 21 3.31 2.82 -5.84
N ALA A 22 4.29 3.69 -5.60
CA ALA A 22 5.00 3.80 -4.31
C ALA A 22 4.16 4.53 -3.24
N GLY A 23 3.41 5.55 -3.67
CA GLY A 23 2.31 6.12 -2.91
C GLY A 23 1.29 5.03 -2.60
N ALA A 24 0.84 4.23 -3.56
CA ALA A 24 -0.06 3.10 -3.37
C ALA A 24 0.49 1.95 -2.52
N MET A 25 1.63 2.04 -1.82
CA MET A 25 1.91 1.14 -0.69
C MET A 25 1.63 1.77 0.67
N VAL A 26 1.84 3.08 0.81
CA VAL A 26 1.30 3.88 1.93
C VAL A 26 -0.21 4.11 1.75
N ILE A 27 -0.68 3.99 0.50
CA ILE A 27 -2.01 4.32 0.01
C ILE A 27 -2.70 3.07 -0.62
N ALA A 28 -2.09 1.87 -0.64
CA ALA A 28 -2.86 0.62 -0.77
C ALA A 28 -3.78 0.42 0.45
N ALA A 29 -3.51 1.18 1.51
CA ALA A 29 -4.48 1.42 2.58
C ALA A 29 -5.46 2.59 2.29
N LEU A 30 -5.20 3.53 1.37
CA LEU A 30 -5.87 4.85 1.38
C LEU A 30 -6.11 5.66 0.06
N ALA A 31 -6.06 5.13 -1.19
CA ALA A 31 -6.63 5.75 -2.44
C ALA A 31 -5.92 5.47 -3.81
N GLY A 32 -6.71 5.18 -4.86
CA GLY A 32 -6.25 4.92 -6.23
C GLY A 32 -6.79 5.87 -7.32
N THR A 33 -6.30 5.75 -8.55
CA THR A 33 -6.89 6.18 -9.86
C THR A 33 -6.08 5.55 -11.00
N SER A 34 -6.59 5.14 -12.17
CA SER A 34 -7.58 5.79 -13.09
C SER A 34 -8.15 4.85 -14.19
N MET A 35 -9.38 5.20 -14.66
CA MET A 35 -10.04 5.04 -15.98
C MET A 35 -10.32 3.66 -16.64
N LEU A 36 -11.60 3.38 -16.93
CA LEU A 36 -12.17 3.30 -18.30
C LEU A 36 -13.72 3.15 -18.31
N VAL A 37 -14.32 3.72 -19.34
CA VAL A 37 -15.75 3.73 -19.72
C VAL A 37 -16.12 2.43 -20.42
N GLY A 38 -17.36 1.93 -20.21
CA GLY A 38 -17.95 0.89 -21.06
C GLY A 38 -19.34 0.47 -20.62
N CYS A 39 -20.38 1.04 -21.24
CA CYS A 39 -21.76 0.54 -21.21
C CYS A 39 -21.94 -0.68 -22.12
N GLY A 40 -22.83 -1.61 -21.74
CA GLY A 40 -23.60 -2.40 -22.70
C GLY A 40 -23.87 -3.87 -22.33
N GLY A 41 -25.16 -4.25 -22.27
CA GLY A 41 -25.64 -5.57 -22.69
C GLY A 41 -26.06 -6.53 -21.58
N ALA A 42 -27.36 -6.82 -21.53
CA ALA A 42 -28.00 -7.79 -20.65
C ALA A 42 -27.86 -9.24 -21.15
N ASP A 43 -28.18 -10.14 -20.21
CA ASP A 43 -28.58 -11.54 -20.36
C ASP A 43 -27.52 -12.58 -20.75
N ASP A 44 -26.98 -13.24 -19.73
CA ASP A 44 -27.14 -14.70 -19.64
C ASP A 44 -27.06 -15.18 -18.19
N SER A 45 -28.21 -15.66 -17.70
CA SER A 45 -28.40 -16.23 -16.37
C SER A 45 -27.72 -17.60 -16.29
N LEU A 46 -26.46 -17.60 -15.85
CA LEU A 46 -25.79 -18.81 -15.39
C LEU A 46 -26.15 -19.02 -13.91
N ALA A 47 -26.91 -20.09 -13.67
CA ALA A 47 -27.29 -20.54 -12.34
C ALA A 47 -26.08 -20.60 -11.40
N LEU A 48 -26.11 -19.73 -10.38
CA LEU A 48 -25.09 -19.61 -9.35
C LEU A 48 -25.14 -20.84 -8.45
N VAL A 49 -24.25 -21.80 -8.68
CA VAL A 49 -23.93 -22.83 -7.69
C VAL A 49 -23.27 -22.11 -6.51
N GLY A 50 -24.06 -21.88 -5.45
CA GLY A 50 -23.60 -21.22 -4.23
C GLY A 50 -22.54 -22.08 -3.55
N GLY A 51 -21.32 -21.54 -3.44
CA GLY A 51 -20.28 -22.13 -2.60
C GLY A 51 -20.69 -22.14 -1.13
N GLU A 52 -20.11 -23.05 -0.36
CA GLU A 52 -20.31 -23.15 1.09
C GLU A 52 -19.85 -21.83 1.77
N LYS A 53 -20.67 -21.32 2.70
CA LYS A 53 -20.38 -20.06 3.38
C LYS A 53 -19.10 -20.21 4.20
N ILE A 54 -18.08 -19.40 3.91
CA ILE A 54 -16.80 -19.43 4.62
C ILE A 54 -17.01 -19.08 6.10
N ASP A 55 -16.39 -19.86 6.98
CA ASP A 55 -16.37 -19.62 8.42
C ASP A 55 -15.59 -18.33 8.75
N ALA A 56 -16.22 -17.44 9.51
CA ALA A 56 -15.62 -16.19 9.99
C ALA A 56 -14.31 -16.44 10.76
N THR A 57 -14.23 -17.52 11.55
CA THR A 57 -13.01 -17.82 12.31
C THR A 57 -11.83 -18.21 11.42
N ALA A 58 -12.12 -18.75 10.23
CA ALA A 58 -11.10 -19.08 9.24
C ALA A 58 -10.55 -17.81 8.57
N ILE A 59 -11.41 -16.82 8.30
CA ILE A 59 -11.03 -15.50 7.78
C ILE A 59 -10.08 -14.80 8.76
N ASP A 60 -10.42 -14.78 10.05
CA ASP A 60 -9.60 -14.13 11.07
C ASP A 60 -8.24 -14.81 11.28
N ARG A 61 -8.18 -16.13 11.09
CA ARG A 61 -6.93 -16.91 11.24
C ARG A 61 -5.95 -16.71 10.08
N ASP A 62 -6.45 -16.54 8.86
CA ASP A 62 -5.60 -16.39 7.66
C ASP A 62 -6.04 -15.23 6.75
N PRO A 63 -5.73 -13.98 7.12
CA PRO A 63 -6.14 -12.80 6.35
C PRO A 63 -5.56 -12.76 4.93
N LEU A 64 -4.41 -13.42 4.69
CA LEU A 64 -3.81 -13.52 3.35
C LEU A 64 -4.62 -14.39 2.39
N ALA A 65 -5.47 -15.30 2.90
CA ALA A 65 -6.33 -16.13 2.07
C ALA A 65 -7.53 -15.35 1.50
N VAL A 66 -7.84 -14.18 2.07
CA VAL A 66 -8.88 -13.27 1.58
C VAL A 66 -8.41 -12.48 0.36
N LEU A 67 -7.11 -12.23 0.24
CA LEU A 67 -6.56 -11.41 -0.84
C LEU A 67 -6.76 -12.08 -2.21
N PRO A 68 -7.01 -11.29 -3.27
CA PRO A 68 -7.06 -11.79 -4.64
C PRO A 68 -5.78 -12.51 -5.11
N SER A 69 -5.90 -13.26 -6.20
CA SER A 69 -4.77 -13.90 -6.88
C SER A 69 -4.02 -12.91 -7.79
N GLY A 70 -2.75 -13.21 -8.08
CA GLY A 70 -1.94 -12.44 -9.03
C GLY A 70 -1.46 -11.11 -8.48
N ALA A 71 -1.17 -11.04 -7.18
CA ALA A 71 -0.57 -9.85 -6.58
C ALA A 71 0.80 -9.60 -7.22
N VAL A 72 0.96 -8.40 -7.77
CA VAL A 72 2.22 -7.87 -8.31
C VAL A 72 3.09 -7.37 -7.17
N MET A 73 2.46 -6.72 -6.18
CA MET A 73 3.10 -6.38 -4.92
C MET A 73 2.23 -6.89 -3.77
N LEU A 74 2.88 -7.37 -2.72
CA LEU A 74 2.27 -7.78 -1.47
C LEU A 74 2.96 -7.06 -0.32
N GLY A 75 2.18 -6.46 0.56
CA GLY A 75 2.65 -5.70 1.70
C GLY A 75 2.09 -6.21 3.02
N TYR A 76 2.88 -6.07 4.07
CA TYR A 76 2.47 -6.23 5.47
C TYR A 76 2.86 -5.00 6.26
N LEU A 77 2.00 -4.61 7.20
CA LEU A 77 2.26 -3.57 8.16
C LEU A 77 1.72 -3.99 9.54
N ASP A 78 2.60 -3.94 10.53
CA ASP A 78 2.26 -3.93 11.96
C ASP A 78 1.82 -2.51 12.33
N ALA A 79 0.51 -2.29 12.31
CA ALA A 79 -0.07 -0.98 12.58
C ALA A 79 0.11 -0.60 14.05
N ALA A 80 0.03 -1.57 14.96
CA ALA A 80 0.25 -1.32 16.39
C ALA A 80 1.67 -0.80 16.66
N ALA A 81 2.69 -1.42 16.04
CA ALA A 81 4.07 -0.94 16.13
C ALA A 81 4.25 0.45 15.50
N LEU A 82 3.59 0.74 14.38
CA LEU A 82 3.62 2.06 13.75
C LEU A 82 3.02 3.13 14.66
N PHE A 83 1.84 2.89 15.23
CA PHE A 83 1.18 3.86 16.11
C PHE A 83 1.89 4.05 17.45
N ALA A 84 2.62 3.05 17.93
CA ALA A 84 3.48 3.17 19.11
C ALA A 84 4.81 3.92 18.85
N SER A 85 5.17 4.14 17.58
CA SER A 85 6.41 4.84 17.20
C SER A 85 6.28 6.37 17.31
N GLY A 86 7.42 7.08 17.17
CA GLY A 86 7.45 8.54 17.09
C GLY A 86 6.65 9.14 15.92
N LEU A 87 6.23 8.32 14.95
CA LEU A 87 5.41 8.71 13.80
C LEU A 87 3.90 8.57 14.05
N GLY A 88 3.49 7.87 15.12
CA GLY A 88 2.11 7.41 15.29
C GLY A 88 1.07 8.53 15.30
N ALA A 89 1.36 9.65 15.95
CA ALA A 89 0.44 10.79 16.02
C ALA A 89 0.16 11.40 14.63
N GLU A 90 1.19 11.55 13.80
CA GLU A 90 1.06 12.11 12.45
C GLU A 90 0.36 11.15 11.50
N VAL A 91 0.68 9.85 11.59
CA VAL A 91 -0.05 8.82 10.85
C VAL A 91 -1.53 8.82 11.23
N ASN A 92 -1.85 8.91 12.52
CA ASN A 92 -3.25 8.95 12.98
C ASN A 92 -4.01 10.16 12.42
N GLN A 93 -3.38 11.33 12.36
CA GLN A 93 -3.96 12.53 11.74
C GLN A 93 -4.18 12.35 10.23
N ILE A 94 -3.21 11.79 9.53
CA ILE A 94 -3.32 11.49 8.10
C ILE A 94 -4.48 10.54 7.85
N VAL A 95 -4.55 9.43 8.59
CA VAL A 95 -5.59 8.41 8.43
C VAL A 95 -6.96 9.00 8.74
N ALA A 96 -7.12 9.77 9.83
CA ALA A 96 -8.38 10.43 10.16
C ALA A 96 -8.85 11.43 9.09
N SER A 97 -7.93 11.99 8.30
CA SER A 97 -8.26 12.90 7.21
C SER A 97 -8.60 12.21 5.88
N LEU A 98 -8.38 10.90 5.79
CA LEU A 98 -8.53 10.12 4.56
C LEU A 98 -9.65 9.10 4.67
N LEU A 99 -9.89 8.54 5.86
CA LEU A 99 -10.90 7.51 6.04
C LEU A 99 -12.31 8.08 5.93
N PRO A 100 -13.20 7.42 5.18
CA PRO A 100 -14.59 7.81 5.06
C PRO A 100 -15.43 7.39 6.27
N LEU A 101 -14.89 7.54 7.48
CA LEU A 101 -15.53 7.16 8.74
C LEU A 101 -15.46 8.35 9.71
N GLY A 102 -16.61 8.89 10.09
CA GLY A 102 -16.71 9.96 11.08
C GLY A 102 -16.65 9.43 12.52
N PRO A 103 -16.57 10.31 13.54
CA PRO A 103 -16.52 9.93 14.96
C PRO A 103 -17.67 9.00 15.40
N GLU A 104 -18.82 9.09 14.75
CA GLU A 104 -20.01 8.26 14.99
C GLU A 104 -19.80 6.78 14.66
N SER A 105 -18.78 6.44 13.86
CA SER A 105 -18.39 5.06 13.59
C SER A 105 -17.66 4.39 14.76
N ASN A 106 -17.34 5.14 15.82
CA ASN A 106 -16.49 4.70 16.93
C ASN A 106 -15.19 4.05 16.45
N PHE A 107 -14.66 4.48 15.31
CA PHE A 107 -13.44 3.94 14.73
C PHE A 107 -12.25 4.84 15.01
N VAL A 108 -11.23 4.30 15.67
CA VAL A 108 -9.97 4.98 15.97
C VAL A 108 -8.81 4.11 15.45
N PRO A 109 -8.13 4.50 14.35
CA PRO A 109 -7.12 3.66 13.72
C PRO A 109 -6.04 3.13 14.67
N SER A 110 -5.54 4.00 15.55
CA SER A 110 -4.50 3.68 16.53
C SER A 110 -4.93 2.74 17.66
N ARG A 111 -6.23 2.61 17.90
CA ARG A 111 -6.82 1.69 18.89
C ARG A 111 -7.28 0.39 18.24
N ASP A 112 -7.86 0.50 17.05
CA ASP A 112 -8.68 -0.56 16.46
C ASP A 112 -7.91 -1.38 15.44
N VAL A 113 -6.88 -0.84 14.77
CA VAL A 113 -6.13 -1.54 13.72
C VAL A 113 -4.82 -2.11 14.29
N VAL A 114 -4.62 -3.41 14.15
CA VAL A 114 -3.43 -4.11 14.63
C VAL A 114 -2.50 -4.48 13.48
N LYS A 115 -3.04 -5.03 12.38
CA LYS A 115 -2.26 -5.46 11.21
C LYS A 115 -2.95 -5.09 9.92
N VAL A 116 -2.16 -4.86 8.87
CA VAL A 116 -2.67 -4.66 7.52
C VAL A 116 -1.89 -5.54 6.55
N TYR A 117 -2.60 -6.24 5.68
CA TYR A 117 -2.06 -7.01 4.57
C TYR A 117 -2.61 -6.42 3.28
N GLY A 118 -1.75 -5.96 2.37
CA GLY A 118 -2.17 -5.27 1.15
C GLY A 118 -1.63 -5.92 -0.10
N GLY A 119 -2.43 -5.98 -1.16
CA GLY A 119 -2.03 -6.44 -2.49
C GLY A 119 -2.27 -5.36 -3.55
N LEU A 120 -1.29 -5.19 -4.44
CA LEU A 120 -1.43 -4.43 -5.69
C LEU A 120 -1.46 -5.42 -6.85
N TYR A 121 -2.47 -5.31 -7.71
CA TYR A 121 -2.67 -6.24 -8.84
C TYR A 121 -2.39 -5.58 -10.19
N ALA A 122 -2.34 -4.24 -10.22
CA ALA A 122 -1.92 -3.48 -11.39
C ALA A 122 -1.13 -2.24 -10.96
N MET A 123 0.06 -2.05 -11.55
CA MET A 123 0.97 -0.93 -11.23
C MET A 123 0.41 0.44 -11.61
N GLN A 124 -0.59 0.51 -12.48
CA GLN A 124 -1.27 1.75 -12.83
C GLN A 124 -2.31 2.19 -11.77
N GLY A 125 -2.37 1.54 -10.60
CA GLY A 125 -3.26 1.90 -9.50
C GLY A 125 -4.74 1.60 -9.76
N ALA A 126 -5.01 0.77 -10.77
CA ALA A 126 -6.37 0.39 -11.18
C ALA A 126 -6.94 -0.78 -10.36
N ASP A 127 -6.13 -1.49 -9.59
CA ASP A 127 -6.57 -2.64 -8.81
C ASP A 127 -5.70 -2.86 -7.56
N PHE A 128 -6.31 -2.64 -6.39
CA PHE A 128 -5.70 -2.88 -5.10
C PHE A 128 -6.72 -3.32 -4.06
N CYS A 129 -6.26 -4.11 -3.10
CA CYS A 129 -7.09 -4.58 -2.00
C CYS A 129 -6.21 -4.83 -0.77
N ALA A 130 -6.73 -4.50 0.41
CA ALA A 130 -6.08 -4.77 1.68
C ALA A 130 -7.05 -5.38 2.69
N VAL A 131 -6.51 -6.16 3.60
CA VAL A 131 -7.19 -6.79 4.72
C VAL A 131 -6.63 -6.19 5.99
N MET A 132 -7.49 -5.51 6.74
CA MET A 132 -7.17 -4.91 8.03
C MET A 132 -7.66 -5.84 9.13
N GLN A 133 -6.77 -6.18 10.06
CA GLN A 133 -7.10 -6.94 11.26
C GLN A 133 -7.10 -6.06 12.49
N GLY A 134 -8.05 -6.29 13.39
CA GLY A 134 -8.30 -5.38 14.49
C GLY A 134 -9.44 -5.77 15.41
N ASN A 135 -9.98 -4.78 16.09
CA ASN A 135 -11.22 -4.88 16.85
C ASN A 135 -12.14 -3.75 16.40
N PHE A 136 -13.24 -4.11 15.73
CA PHE A 136 -14.11 -3.14 15.07
C PHE A 136 -15.51 -3.15 15.67
N ASP A 137 -16.03 -1.97 15.98
CA ASP A 137 -17.44 -1.78 16.36
C ASP A 137 -18.32 -1.84 15.10
N VAL A 138 -18.66 -3.05 14.69
CA VAL A 138 -19.40 -3.31 13.44
C VAL A 138 -20.73 -2.58 13.40
N ASP A 139 -21.41 -2.50 14.54
CA ASP A 139 -22.73 -1.86 14.63
C ASP A 139 -22.62 -0.34 14.56
N ALA A 140 -21.61 0.27 15.19
CA ALA A 140 -21.34 1.71 15.01
C ALA A 140 -20.93 2.04 13.57
N ILE A 141 -20.04 1.24 12.97
CA ILE A 141 -19.62 1.43 11.56
C ILE A 141 -20.80 1.32 10.61
N ARG A 142 -21.68 0.32 10.78
CA ARG A 142 -22.88 0.15 9.96
C ARG A 142 -23.86 1.32 10.12
N ARG A 143 -24.10 1.78 11.36
CA ARG A 143 -24.97 2.94 11.61
C ARG A 143 -24.43 4.21 10.98
N ALA A 144 -23.13 4.47 11.12
CA ALA A 144 -22.46 5.59 10.47
C ALA A 144 -22.63 5.53 8.94
N ALA A 145 -22.52 4.32 8.39
CA ALA A 145 -22.64 4.10 6.97
C ALA A 145 -24.08 4.27 6.44
N ASP A 146 -25.06 3.73 7.16
CA ASP A 146 -26.48 3.82 6.80
C ASP A 146 -26.99 5.27 6.88
N ALA A 147 -26.40 6.11 7.72
CA ALA A 147 -26.71 7.54 7.81
C ALA A 147 -26.28 8.36 6.58
N ARG A 148 -25.57 7.75 5.61
CA ARG A 148 -25.01 8.40 4.40
C ARG A 148 -24.21 9.65 4.74
N THR A 149 -23.52 9.64 5.88
CA THR A 149 -22.72 10.78 6.33
C THR A 149 -21.77 11.19 5.21
N VAL A 150 -21.76 12.50 4.88
CA VAL A 150 -20.76 13.03 3.95
C VAL A 150 -19.41 12.84 4.62
N THR A 151 -18.58 12.05 3.96
CA THR A 151 -17.27 11.68 4.48
C THR A 151 -16.35 12.90 4.50
N VAL A 152 -15.25 12.82 5.26
CA VAL A 152 -14.20 13.87 5.28
C VAL A 152 -13.59 14.16 3.89
N ILE A 153 -13.74 13.23 2.94
CA ILE A 153 -13.35 13.42 1.53
C ILE A 153 -14.46 14.03 0.66
N GLY A 154 -15.56 14.51 1.26
CA GLY A 154 -16.63 15.23 0.54
C GLY A 154 -17.54 14.36 -0.32
N ALA A 155 -17.41 13.04 -0.26
CA ALA A 155 -18.28 12.08 -0.95
C ALA A 155 -19.24 11.41 0.04
N PRO A 156 -20.52 11.19 -0.32
CA PRO A 156 -21.42 10.41 0.53
C PRO A 156 -20.98 8.95 0.53
N LEU A 157 -21.09 8.28 1.68
CA LEU A 157 -20.93 6.84 1.74
C LEU A 157 -22.19 6.16 1.15
N VAL A 158 -21.98 5.24 0.21
CA VAL A 158 -23.01 4.50 -0.50
C VAL A 158 -22.93 3.04 -0.08
N LYS A 159 -24.06 2.50 0.38
CA LYS A 159 -24.21 1.07 0.66
C LYS A 159 -24.72 0.35 -0.58
N THR A 160 -24.00 -0.69 -0.99
CA THR A 160 -24.40 -1.62 -2.04
C THR A 160 -24.29 -3.06 -1.50
N ARG A 161 -24.94 -4.01 -2.17
CA ARG A 161 -24.86 -5.43 -1.83
C ARG A 161 -24.08 -6.14 -2.92
N TYR A 162 -23.04 -6.89 -2.56
CA TYR A 162 -22.26 -7.68 -3.51
C TYR A 162 -21.78 -8.98 -2.86
N ALA A 163 -21.91 -10.11 -3.56
CA ALA A 163 -21.47 -11.44 -3.10
C ALA A 163 -21.83 -11.72 -1.62
N ASP A 164 -23.10 -11.48 -1.26
CA ASP A 164 -23.64 -11.68 0.08
C ASP A 164 -22.98 -10.84 1.19
N ASN A 165 -22.32 -9.74 0.82
CA ASN A 165 -21.72 -8.78 1.73
C ASN A 165 -22.24 -7.36 1.48
N ASP A 166 -22.29 -6.57 2.56
CA ASP A 166 -22.59 -5.13 2.47
C ASP A 166 -21.29 -4.40 2.15
N LEU A 167 -21.29 -3.75 0.99
CA LEU A 167 -20.16 -2.99 0.46
C LEU A 167 -20.44 -1.51 0.64
N PHE A 168 -19.57 -0.84 1.37
CA PHE A 168 -19.67 0.59 1.67
C PHE A 168 -18.61 1.34 0.89
N THR A 169 -19.01 2.21 -0.05
CA THR A 169 -18.09 2.94 -0.93
C THR A 169 -18.28 4.45 -0.83
N ALA A 170 -17.17 5.19 -0.93
CA ALA A 170 -17.15 6.63 -1.11
C ALA A 170 -16.26 6.91 -2.33
N GLY A 171 -16.87 7.22 -3.47
CA GLY A 171 -16.15 7.22 -4.76
C GLY A 171 -15.78 5.79 -5.18
N ASN A 172 -14.53 5.56 -5.58
CA ASN A 172 -14.02 4.24 -5.99
C ASN A 172 -13.34 3.46 -4.86
N VAL A 173 -13.34 3.99 -3.64
CA VAL A 173 -12.78 3.31 -2.47
C VAL A 173 -13.88 2.92 -1.51
N GLY A 174 -13.67 1.86 -0.76
CA GLY A 174 -14.65 1.41 0.20
C GLY A 174 -14.11 0.33 1.11
N PHE A 175 -15.03 -0.23 1.87
CA PHE A 175 -14.73 -1.33 2.77
C PHE A 175 -15.92 -2.29 2.90
N VAL A 176 -15.60 -3.50 3.32
CA VAL A 176 -16.54 -4.54 3.71
C VAL A 176 -16.11 -5.05 5.07
N VAL A 177 -17.04 -5.06 6.02
CA VAL A 177 -16.81 -5.71 7.31
C VAL A 177 -17.08 -7.20 7.14
N LEU A 178 -16.02 -8.02 7.11
CA LEU A 178 -16.13 -9.47 6.96
C LEU A 178 -16.43 -10.13 8.30
N THR A 179 -15.77 -9.67 9.36
CA THR A 179 -15.95 -10.12 10.75
C THR A 179 -15.74 -8.92 11.69
N PRO A 180 -16.04 -9.05 13.00
CA PRO A 180 -15.65 -8.04 13.99
C PRO A 180 -14.14 -7.79 14.10
N HIS A 181 -13.31 -8.68 13.53
CA HIS A 181 -11.86 -8.60 13.60
C HIS A 181 -11.17 -8.40 12.24
N THR A 182 -11.92 -8.45 11.14
CA THR A 182 -11.37 -8.38 9.79
C THR A 182 -12.23 -7.50 8.89
N ILE A 183 -11.61 -6.44 8.35
CA ILE A 183 -12.19 -5.56 7.33
C ILE A 183 -11.42 -5.72 6.03
N LEU A 184 -12.15 -5.92 4.93
CA LEU A 184 -11.63 -5.79 3.58
C LEU A 184 -11.75 -4.33 3.15
N THR A 185 -10.70 -3.76 2.60
CA THR A 185 -10.69 -2.41 2.03
C THR A 185 -9.98 -2.42 0.69
N GLY A 186 -10.23 -1.44 -0.16
CA GLY A 186 -9.61 -1.37 -1.48
C GLY A 186 -10.38 -0.50 -2.42
N ASN A 187 -10.09 -0.65 -3.71
CA ASN A 187 -10.99 -0.15 -4.73
C ASN A 187 -12.09 -1.17 -5.06
N GLU A 188 -13.13 -0.72 -5.76
CA GLU A 188 -14.28 -1.57 -6.06
C GLU A 188 -13.88 -2.84 -6.83
N THR A 189 -12.98 -2.71 -7.80
CA THR A 189 -12.44 -3.86 -8.56
C THR A 189 -11.76 -4.87 -7.65
N GLY A 190 -10.79 -4.45 -6.84
CA GLY A 190 -10.03 -5.34 -5.97
C GLY A 190 -10.89 -5.99 -4.90
N MET A 191 -11.83 -5.23 -4.31
CA MET A 191 -12.78 -5.77 -3.34
C MET A 191 -13.72 -6.79 -3.98
N ARG A 192 -14.31 -6.51 -5.15
CA ARG A 192 -15.18 -7.48 -5.84
C ARG A 192 -14.43 -8.78 -6.17
N ARG A 193 -13.18 -8.69 -6.64
CA ARG A 193 -12.32 -9.88 -6.88
C ARG A 193 -12.09 -10.71 -5.61
N ALA A 194 -11.87 -10.05 -4.47
CA ALA A 194 -11.71 -10.73 -3.19
C ALA A 194 -13.03 -11.41 -2.76
N LEU A 195 -14.16 -10.70 -2.88
CA LEU A 195 -15.48 -11.21 -2.49
C LEU A 195 -15.94 -12.37 -3.39
N ASP A 196 -15.69 -12.32 -4.69
CA ASP A 196 -15.98 -13.43 -5.61
C ASP A 196 -15.20 -14.69 -5.23
N ARG A 197 -13.94 -14.54 -4.81
CA ARG A 197 -13.15 -15.66 -4.29
C ARG A 197 -13.75 -16.20 -3.00
N LEU A 198 -14.17 -15.34 -2.07
CA LEU A 198 -14.83 -15.78 -0.85
C LEU A 198 -16.17 -16.48 -1.11
N ARG A 199 -16.85 -16.15 -2.21
CA ARG A 199 -18.14 -16.74 -2.56
C ARG A 199 -18.02 -18.11 -3.23
N PHE A 200 -17.02 -18.30 -4.09
CA PHE A 200 -16.94 -19.48 -4.97
C PHE A 200 -15.72 -20.37 -4.73
N SER A 201 -14.73 -19.94 -3.94
CA SER A 201 -13.49 -20.69 -3.71
C SER A 201 -13.34 -21.16 -2.27
N LYS A 202 -12.58 -22.24 -2.08
CA LYS A 202 -12.06 -22.59 -0.76
C LYS A 202 -11.14 -21.47 -0.27
N LEU A 203 -11.23 -21.13 1.01
CA LEU A 203 -10.34 -20.15 1.65
C LEU A 203 -8.90 -20.69 1.63
N GLN A 204 -8.12 -20.29 0.63
CA GLN A 204 -6.74 -20.69 0.43
C GLN A 204 -5.94 -19.50 -0.09
N ARG A 205 -4.69 -19.38 0.36
CA ARG A 205 -3.75 -18.36 -0.11
C ARG A 205 -3.50 -18.51 -1.60
N SER A 206 -3.63 -17.40 -2.34
CA SER A 206 -3.29 -17.32 -3.77
C SER A 206 -2.06 -16.46 -4.05
N VAL A 207 -1.25 -16.21 -3.03
CA VAL A 207 0.00 -15.47 -3.11
C VAL A 207 1.19 -16.43 -3.13
N PRO A 208 2.27 -16.12 -3.88
CA PRO A 208 3.47 -16.96 -3.91
C PRO A 208 4.07 -17.17 -2.51
N SER A 209 4.56 -18.39 -2.22
CA SER A 209 5.09 -18.74 -0.89
C SER A 209 6.24 -17.85 -0.44
N TRP A 210 7.15 -17.50 -1.36
CA TRP A 210 8.30 -16.63 -1.04
C TRP A 210 7.88 -15.24 -0.57
N MET A 211 6.76 -14.70 -1.06
CA MET A 211 6.23 -13.41 -0.60
C MET A 211 5.71 -13.56 0.84
N VAL A 212 5.01 -14.65 1.13
CA VAL A 212 4.50 -14.97 2.48
C VAL A 212 5.64 -15.17 3.47
N GLU A 213 6.71 -15.85 3.06
CA GLU A 213 7.92 -16.02 3.87
C GLU A 213 8.56 -14.68 4.22
N LEU A 214 8.68 -13.75 3.27
CA LEU A 214 9.20 -12.41 3.51
C LEU A 214 8.32 -11.65 4.52
N LEU A 215 7.00 -11.71 4.36
CA LEU A 215 6.04 -11.05 5.26
C LEU A 215 6.12 -11.58 6.70
N ASN A 216 6.54 -12.84 6.88
CA ASN A 216 6.72 -13.47 8.19
C ASN A 216 8.13 -13.29 8.78
N THR A 217 8.95 -12.40 8.21
CA THR A 217 10.28 -12.12 8.74
C THR A 217 10.19 -11.64 10.19
N LYS A 218 10.85 -12.34 11.11
CA LYS A 218 10.86 -12.00 12.53
C LYS A 218 11.41 -10.59 12.73
N ASN A 219 10.79 -9.84 13.64
CA ASN A 219 11.15 -8.47 14.02
C ASN A 219 10.97 -7.41 12.91
N ALA A 220 10.39 -7.76 11.75
CA ALA A 220 9.96 -6.78 10.77
C ALA A 220 8.59 -6.21 11.18
N SER A 221 8.50 -4.89 11.34
CA SER A 221 7.21 -4.19 11.55
C SER A 221 6.50 -3.89 10.24
N PHE A 222 7.19 -3.98 9.10
CA PHE A 222 6.58 -4.00 7.79
C PHE A 222 7.42 -4.79 6.80
N ALA A 223 6.78 -5.30 5.76
CA ALA A 223 7.42 -6.01 4.67
C ALA A 223 6.71 -5.71 3.35
N VAL A 224 7.47 -5.75 2.27
CA VAL A 224 7.00 -5.55 0.90
C VAL A 224 7.70 -6.55 0.00
N ALA A 225 6.92 -7.36 -0.69
CA ALA A 225 7.35 -8.26 -1.74
C ALA A 225 6.77 -7.80 -3.09
N GLY A 226 7.55 -7.90 -4.15
CA GLY A 226 7.16 -7.48 -5.48
C GLY A 226 7.68 -8.39 -6.57
N ASP A 227 6.82 -8.78 -7.50
CA ASP A 227 7.15 -9.43 -8.77
C ASP A 227 6.80 -8.48 -9.92
N LEU A 228 7.82 -7.92 -10.52
CA LEU A 228 7.75 -6.90 -11.57
C LEU A 228 7.99 -7.48 -12.97
N THR A 229 8.23 -8.79 -13.08
CA THR A 229 8.62 -9.45 -14.33
C THR A 229 7.60 -9.27 -15.45
N SER A 230 6.32 -9.19 -15.11
CA SER A 230 5.20 -9.07 -16.05
C SER A 230 4.61 -7.66 -16.13
N GLN A 231 5.34 -6.61 -15.71
CA GLN A 231 4.79 -5.27 -15.52
C GLN A 231 5.30 -4.25 -16.56
N PRO A 232 4.52 -3.93 -17.61
CA PRO A 232 4.92 -2.94 -18.62
C PRO A 232 5.18 -1.54 -18.05
N ALA A 233 4.52 -1.19 -16.94
CA ALA A 233 4.71 0.09 -16.26
C ALA A 233 6.15 0.29 -15.76
N VAL A 234 6.82 -0.79 -15.35
CA VAL A 234 8.20 -0.74 -14.83
C VAL A 234 9.16 -0.41 -15.96
N ALA A 235 8.99 -1.03 -17.13
CA ALA A 235 9.74 -0.70 -18.33
C ALA A 235 9.56 0.77 -18.75
N SER A 236 8.34 1.30 -18.68
CA SER A 236 8.06 2.71 -18.97
C SER A 236 8.75 3.66 -17.98
N ALA A 237 8.79 3.32 -16.69
CA ALA A 237 9.39 4.15 -15.67
C ALA A 237 10.92 4.06 -15.61
N ALA A 238 11.52 2.98 -16.12
CA ALA A 238 12.97 2.79 -16.17
C ALA A 238 13.70 3.90 -16.94
N GLY A 239 13.06 4.53 -17.92
CA GLY A 239 13.61 5.69 -18.63
C GLY A 239 13.81 6.93 -17.76
N GLN A 240 13.17 7.00 -16.59
CA GLN A 240 13.27 8.14 -15.66
C GLN A 240 13.97 7.76 -14.35
N LEU A 241 13.87 6.50 -13.96
CA LEU A 241 14.48 5.94 -12.76
C LEU A 241 15.34 4.76 -13.18
N PRO A 242 16.63 4.99 -13.48
CA PRO A 242 17.51 3.96 -14.05
C PRO A 242 17.63 2.70 -13.19
N PHE A 243 17.42 2.81 -11.88
CA PHE A 243 17.45 1.67 -10.96
C PHE A 243 16.32 0.64 -11.21
N LEU A 244 15.28 1.00 -11.97
CA LEU A 244 14.19 0.07 -12.36
C LEU A 244 14.52 -0.72 -13.62
N SER A 245 15.56 -0.35 -14.36
CA SER A 245 15.93 -1.03 -15.60
C SER A 245 16.35 -2.47 -15.29
N GLY A 246 15.65 -3.44 -15.87
CA GLY A 246 15.89 -4.87 -15.64
C GLY A 246 15.46 -5.37 -14.26
N LEU A 247 14.76 -4.58 -13.44
CA LEU A 247 14.31 -4.99 -12.11
C LEU A 247 13.18 -6.01 -12.21
N GLN A 248 13.36 -7.17 -11.58
CA GLN A 248 12.40 -8.28 -11.57
C GLN A 248 11.71 -8.45 -10.23
N TYR A 249 12.47 -8.46 -9.12
CA TYR A 249 11.92 -8.69 -7.80
C TYR A 249 12.32 -7.59 -6.83
N VAL A 250 11.37 -7.24 -5.96
CA VAL A 250 11.56 -6.29 -4.87
C VAL A 250 11.26 -7.01 -3.56
N ARG A 251 12.22 -7.00 -2.63
CA ARG A 251 12.05 -7.56 -1.30
C ARG A 251 12.51 -6.53 -0.29
N VAL A 252 11.61 -6.02 0.54
CA VAL A 252 11.92 -5.01 1.54
C VAL A 252 11.29 -5.41 2.85
N ILE A 253 12.03 -5.20 3.94
CA ILE A 253 11.57 -5.30 5.32
C ILE A 253 11.99 -4.05 6.06
N GLY A 254 11.32 -3.76 7.17
CA GLY A 254 11.79 -2.71 8.05
C GLY A 254 11.05 -2.62 9.37
N ASN A 255 11.44 -1.63 10.15
CA ASN A 255 10.86 -1.36 11.46
C ASN A 255 10.82 0.14 11.77
N PHE A 256 10.13 0.49 12.86
CA PHE A 256 9.94 1.85 13.33
C PHE A 256 10.85 2.20 14.53
N GLN A 257 12.01 1.56 14.63
CA GLN A 257 12.97 1.84 15.71
C GLN A 257 13.68 3.18 15.46
N PRO A 258 14.08 3.91 16.52
CA PRO A 258 14.84 5.16 16.40
C PRO A 258 16.08 5.00 15.48
N PRO A 259 16.44 6.02 14.68
CA PRO A 259 15.98 7.42 14.69
C PRO A 259 14.73 7.71 13.81
N GLY A 260 14.01 6.68 13.36
CA GLY A 260 12.82 6.85 12.53
C GLY A 260 12.36 5.53 11.94
N VAL A 261 12.72 5.28 10.68
CA VAL A 261 12.40 4.03 9.98
C VAL A 261 13.66 3.39 9.44
N ASN A 262 13.84 2.10 9.70
CA ASN A 262 14.95 1.32 9.17
C ASN A 262 14.45 0.40 8.07
N PHE A 263 15.05 0.48 6.88
CA PHE A 263 14.77 -0.39 5.75
C PHE A 263 15.95 -1.33 5.51
N ALA A 264 15.64 -2.57 5.19
CA ALA A 264 16.58 -3.50 4.58
C ALA A 264 15.88 -4.19 3.41
N GLY A 265 16.60 -4.43 2.32
CA GLY A 265 15.99 -5.06 1.17
C GLY A 265 16.98 -5.63 0.18
N ALA A 266 16.41 -6.33 -0.80
CA ALA A 266 17.10 -6.87 -1.95
C ALA A 266 16.28 -6.60 -3.22
N LEU A 267 16.96 -6.09 -4.23
CA LEU A 267 16.46 -5.90 -5.58
C LEU A 267 17.09 -6.95 -6.49
N THR A 268 16.30 -7.73 -7.19
CA THR A 268 16.80 -8.73 -8.15
C THR A 268 16.59 -8.25 -9.55
N TYR A 269 17.64 -8.31 -10.35
CA TYR A 269 17.67 -7.88 -11.73
C TYR A 269 17.73 -9.07 -12.70
N THR A 270 17.44 -8.80 -13.97
CA THR A 270 17.54 -9.77 -15.07
C THR A 270 18.94 -10.35 -15.23
N ASP A 271 19.97 -9.55 -14.94
CA ASP A 271 21.37 -9.88 -15.20
C ASP A 271 22.33 -9.07 -14.29
N PRO A 272 23.59 -9.51 -14.13
CA PRO A 272 24.56 -8.82 -13.28
C PRO A 272 24.90 -7.39 -13.71
N GLN A 273 24.79 -7.06 -15.00
CA GLN A 273 25.06 -5.70 -15.48
C GLN A 273 23.94 -4.74 -15.08
N SER A 274 22.68 -5.16 -15.22
CA SER A 274 21.52 -4.43 -14.73
C SER A 274 21.57 -4.23 -13.22
N ALA A 275 22.00 -5.25 -12.46
CA ALA A 275 22.24 -5.13 -11.03
C ALA A 275 23.34 -4.12 -10.68
N ALA A 276 24.46 -4.11 -11.42
CA ALA A 276 25.52 -3.13 -11.21
C ALA A 276 25.03 -1.70 -11.45
N ASN A 277 24.25 -1.48 -12.51
CA ASN A 277 23.64 -0.18 -12.80
C ASN A 277 22.65 0.24 -11.70
N GLY A 278 21.83 -0.69 -11.21
CA GLY A 278 20.92 -0.49 -10.08
C GLY A 278 21.66 -0.10 -8.80
N ALA A 279 22.74 -0.80 -8.47
CA ALA A 279 23.57 -0.52 -7.30
C ALA A 279 24.25 0.86 -7.37
N VAL A 280 24.67 1.31 -8.56
CA VAL A 280 25.20 2.66 -8.78
C VAL A 280 24.09 3.71 -8.60
N ALA A 281 22.91 3.47 -9.18
CA ALA A 281 21.79 4.39 -9.05
C ALA A 281 21.32 4.54 -7.58
N LEU A 282 21.29 3.45 -6.80
CA LEU A 282 21.02 3.52 -5.37
C LEU A 282 22.11 4.33 -4.65
N ARG A 283 23.39 4.07 -4.90
CA ARG A 283 24.48 4.86 -4.29
C ARG A 283 24.42 6.35 -4.64
N ASN A 284 23.98 6.70 -5.85
CA ASN A 284 23.77 8.10 -6.23
C ASN A 284 22.62 8.76 -5.46
N LEU A 285 21.54 8.01 -5.16
CA LEU A 285 20.47 8.50 -4.27
C LEU A 285 21.00 8.78 -2.86
N GLU A 286 21.92 7.95 -2.35
CA GLU A 286 22.58 8.20 -1.06
C GLU A 286 23.36 9.51 -1.07
N GLN A 287 24.11 9.79 -2.14
CA GLN A 287 24.90 11.01 -2.25
C GLN A 287 24.01 12.25 -2.20
N ILE A 288 22.85 12.21 -2.86
CA ILE A 288 21.85 13.28 -2.80
C ILE A 288 21.29 13.41 -1.37
N ALA A 289 20.98 12.29 -0.71
CA ALA A 289 20.51 12.29 0.66
C ALA A 289 21.55 12.88 1.63
N ARG A 290 22.84 12.54 1.47
CA ARG A 290 23.95 13.09 2.27
C ARG A 290 24.13 14.59 2.07
N ILE A 291 23.94 15.11 0.85
CA ILE A 291 23.94 16.56 0.59
C ILE A 291 22.79 17.24 1.35
N ALA A 292 21.60 16.63 1.39
CA ALA A 292 20.48 17.11 2.18
C ALA A 292 20.77 17.06 3.71
N THR A 293 21.46 16.02 4.18
CA THR A 293 21.90 15.92 5.59
C THR A 293 22.96 16.96 5.93
N LEU A 294 23.89 17.29 5.03
CA LEU A 294 24.86 18.37 5.23
C LEU A 294 24.15 19.73 5.33
N LEU A 295 23.11 19.99 4.52
CA LEU A 295 22.29 21.20 4.66
C LEU A 295 21.51 21.22 6.00
N SER A 296 21.22 20.07 6.58
CA SER A 296 20.60 19.98 7.92
C SER A 296 21.53 20.42 9.05
N SER A 297 22.85 20.30 8.87
CA SER A 297 23.86 20.77 9.83
C SER A 297 23.88 22.30 9.99
N TRP A 298 23.21 23.04 9.09
CA TRP A 298 23.00 24.49 9.17
C TRP A 298 21.70 24.89 9.90
N GLY A 299 21.15 24.00 10.74
CA GLY A 299 20.02 24.32 11.63
C GLY A 299 18.65 23.83 11.16
N PHE A 300 18.59 22.98 10.12
CA PHE A 300 17.31 22.42 9.61
C PHE A 300 16.92 21.05 10.18
N GLY A 301 17.64 20.53 11.19
CA GLY A 301 17.07 19.58 12.16
C GLY A 301 16.71 18.16 11.69
N TYR A 302 17.51 17.53 10.81
CA TYR A 302 17.23 16.17 10.32
C TYR A 302 18.04 15.04 10.98
N GLY A 303 18.95 15.35 11.92
CA GLY A 303 19.77 14.36 12.63
C GLY A 303 20.80 13.66 11.73
N SER A 304 21.86 13.11 12.31
CA SER A 304 22.80 12.28 11.56
C SER A 304 22.17 10.93 11.23
N VAL A 305 21.92 10.67 9.96
CA VAL A 305 21.37 9.40 9.46
C VAL A 305 22.56 8.50 9.08
N PRO A 306 22.63 7.24 9.57
CA PRO A 306 23.70 6.34 9.17
C PRO A 306 23.73 6.16 7.64
N PRO A 307 24.91 5.97 7.04
CA PRO A 307 25.03 5.86 5.60
C PRO A 307 24.27 4.65 5.08
N MET A 308 23.69 4.79 3.89
CA MET A 308 23.09 3.66 3.20
C MET A 308 24.21 2.67 2.84
N GLN A 309 23.95 1.38 3.03
CA GLN A 309 24.85 0.34 2.57
C GLN A 309 24.22 -0.30 1.34
N VAL A 310 25.02 -0.51 0.30
CA VAL A 310 24.59 -1.18 -0.93
C VAL A 310 25.65 -2.21 -1.28
N ALA A 311 25.23 -3.46 -1.42
CA ALA A 311 26.08 -4.56 -1.81
C ALA A 311 25.45 -5.28 -3.01
N GLN A 312 26.24 -5.52 -4.06
CA GLN A 312 25.82 -6.33 -5.20
C GLN A 312 26.43 -7.72 -5.08
N ARG A 313 25.62 -8.74 -5.36
CA ARG A 313 26.07 -10.11 -5.59
C ARG A 313 25.33 -10.66 -6.81
N GLU A 314 26.08 -10.93 -7.88
CA GLU A 314 25.50 -11.39 -9.16
C GLU A 314 24.39 -10.43 -9.63
N SER A 315 23.18 -10.94 -9.81
CA SER A 315 21.99 -10.17 -10.20
C SER A 315 21.22 -9.55 -9.04
N ASP A 316 21.67 -9.74 -7.79
CA ASP A 316 21.03 -9.20 -6.60
C ASP A 316 21.76 -7.96 -6.07
N VAL A 317 20.99 -6.95 -5.68
CA VAL A 317 21.46 -5.74 -5.00
C VAL A 317 20.78 -5.65 -3.63
N ALA A 318 21.54 -5.93 -2.59
CA ALA A 318 21.11 -5.75 -1.21
C ALA A 318 21.36 -4.31 -0.76
N PHE A 319 20.45 -3.77 0.05
CA PHE A 319 20.60 -2.45 0.63
C PHE A 319 20.07 -2.37 2.07
N THR A 320 20.65 -1.45 2.85
CA THR A 320 20.11 -1.02 4.13
C THR A 320 20.06 0.50 4.16
N LEU A 321 18.91 1.06 4.49
CA LEU A 321 18.68 2.50 4.50
C LEU A 321 17.96 2.88 5.80
N PRO A 322 18.62 3.53 6.76
CA PRO A 322 17.90 4.21 7.84
C PRO A 322 17.39 5.56 7.32
N LEU A 323 16.18 5.94 7.72
CA LEU A 323 15.60 7.26 7.48
C LEU A 323 15.24 7.91 8.82
N GLY A 324 15.68 9.14 9.03
CA GLY A 324 15.27 9.93 10.19
C GLY A 324 13.79 10.33 10.10
N GLU A 325 13.14 10.50 11.25
CA GLU A 325 11.71 10.84 11.33
C GLU A 325 11.30 12.02 10.44
N GLY A 326 12.09 13.10 10.37
CA GLY A 326 11.74 14.27 9.57
C GLY A 326 11.54 13.96 8.08
N ILE A 327 12.40 13.11 7.49
CA ILE A 327 12.27 12.66 6.10
C ILE A 327 11.02 11.80 5.95
N VAL A 328 10.78 10.90 6.90
CA VAL A 328 9.63 9.99 6.87
C VAL A 328 8.32 10.79 6.94
N ARG A 329 8.23 11.80 7.81
CA ARG A 329 7.07 12.69 7.92
C ARG A 329 6.81 13.45 6.62
N MET A 330 7.85 13.99 5.99
CA MET A 330 7.74 14.62 4.67
C MET A 330 7.15 13.65 3.64
N LEU A 331 7.68 12.42 3.57
CA LEU A 331 7.19 11.38 2.65
C LEU A 331 5.73 10.99 2.94
N LEU A 332 5.36 10.87 4.22
CA LEU A 332 3.99 10.56 4.64
C LEU A 332 3.01 11.66 4.20
N ARG A 333 3.37 12.94 4.33
CA ARG A 333 2.54 14.06 3.86
C ARG A 333 2.36 14.05 2.35
N THR A 334 3.45 13.86 1.60
CA THR A 334 3.38 13.77 0.13
C THR A 334 2.52 12.58 -0.33
N ALA A 335 2.63 11.44 0.38
CA ALA A 335 1.76 10.30 0.15
C ALA A 335 0.29 10.65 0.46
N ALA A 336 0.01 11.28 1.59
CA ALA A 336 -1.36 11.68 1.96
C ALA A 336 -2.00 12.63 0.93
N GLU A 337 -1.26 13.61 0.42
CA GLU A 337 -1.74 14.52 -0.64
C GLU A 337 -2.04 13.79 -1.95
N THR A 338 -1.17 12.84 -2.31
CA THR A 338 -1.38 11.96 -3.48
C THR A 338 -2.63 11.11 -3.28
N ALA A 339 -2.85 10.61 -2.05
CA ALA A 339 -4.00 9.81 -1.69
C ALA A 339 -5.31 10.59 -1.82
N ARG A 340 -5.38 11.79 -1.22
CA ARG A 340 -6.57 12.66 -1.36
C ARG A 340 -6.89 12.94 -2.81
N SER A 341 -5.86 13.27 -3.60
CA SER A 341 -6.02 13.55 -5.02
C SER A 341 -6.53 12.33 -5.79
N ALA A 342 -6.10 11.13 -5.42
CA ALA A 342 -6.55 9.88 -5.99
C ALA A 342 -8.02 9.56 -5.58
N ALA A 343 -8.39 9.74 -4.31
CA ALA A 343 -9.75 9.47 -3.82
C ALA A 343 -10.83 10.36 -4.47
N LEU A 344 -10.48 11.61 -4.81
CA LEU A 344 -11.41 12.63 -5.30
C LEU A 344 -11.63 12.59 -6.82
N VAL A 345 -10.78 11.89 -7.57
CA VAL A 345 -10.88 11.84 -9.03
C VAL A 345 -11.84 10.70 -9.42
N ARG A 346 -13.00 11.07 -9.96
CA ARG A 346 -13.99 10.18 -10.57
C ARG A 346 -13.49 9.60 -11.90
#